data_AF-A0A935MQX4-F1
#
_entry.id   AF-A0A935MQX4-F1
#
_cell.length_a   1.000
_cell.length_b   1.000
_cell.length_c   1.000
_cell.angle_alpha   90.00
_cell.angle_beta   90.00
_cell.angle_gamma   90.00
#
_symmetry.space_group_name_H-M   'P 1'
#
loop_
_entity.id
_entity.type
_entity.pdbx_description
1 polymer ?
#
loop_
_entity_poly.entity_id
_entity_poly.type
_entity_poly.pdbx_seq_one_letter_code
_entity_poly.pdbx_strand_id
1 'polypeptide(L)'
;MKKLSNGKEILIIALLLLFGASAGMAQAKMYEPKKGSPERTAIMDAIRSYDVARNGDLAGEIFEVNSLRVQGAWAFTSVSRSNMPEAGQSTGLAFLRKTGNVWKVMWSDLNDNEEVGVDAIVRLRKKYKDFPKELAKFAEGSLAG
;
A
#
# COMPACT_ATOMS: atom_id res chain seq x y z
N MET A 1 -38.74 -42.44 -28.21
CA MET A 1 -39.10 -41.05 -27.89
C MET A 1 -38.09 -40.50 -26.89
N LYS A 2 -37.13 -39.67 -27.33
CA LYS A 2 -36.06 -39.11 -26.50
C LYS A 2 -36.56 -37.78 -25.92
N LYS A 3 -36.63 -37.70 -24.58
CA LYS A 3 -37.09 -36.53 -23.83
C LYS A 3 -36.11 -35.37 -24.11
N LEU A 4 -36.59 -34.32 -24.75
CA LEU A 4 -35.85 -33.07 -24.96
C LEU A 4 -35.58 -32.43 -23.59
N SER A 5 -34.29 -32.25 -23.28
CA SER A 5 -33.81 -31.46 -22.15
C SER A 5 -34.35 -30.04 -22.27
N ASN A 6 -34.99 -29.56 -21.19
CA ASN A 6 -35.66 -28.27 -21.16
C ASN A 6 -34.62 -27.14 -21.18
N GLY A 7 -34.59 -26.32 -22.23
CA GLY A 7 -33.59 -25.25 -22.45
C GLY A 7 -33.45 -24.22 -21.31
N LYS A 8 -34.36 -24.20 -20.33
CA LYS A 8 -34.25 -23.40 -19.11
C LYS A 8 -33.17 -23.91 -18.15
N GLU A 9 -32.88 -25.22 -18.13
CA GLU A 9 -31.88 -25.82 -17.24
C GLU A 9 -30.44 -25.54 -17.71
N ILE A 10 -30.23 -25.47 -19.03
CA ILE A 10 -28.94 -25.10 -19.64
C ILE A 10 -28.60 -23.63 -19.37
N LEU A 11 -29.61 -22.75 -19.36
CA LEU A 11 -29.43 -21.31 -19.12
C LEU A 11 -28.99 -21.01 -17.66
N ILE A 12 -29.49 -21.76 -16.68
CA ILE A 12 -29.15 -21.58 -15.25
C ILE A 12 -27.71 -22.03 -14.98
N ILE A 13 -27.27 -23.12 -15.61
CA ILE A 13 -25.88 -23.62 -15.48
C ILE A 13 -24.88 -22.65 -16.13
N ALA A 14 -25.23 -22.05 -17.28
CA ALA A 14 -24.41 -21.03 -17.91
C ALA A 14 -24.29 -19.75 -17.07
N LEU A 15 -25.35 -19.37 -16.33
CA LEU A 15 -25.32 -18.20 -15.44
C LEU A 15 -24.44 -18.44 -14.18
N LEU A 16 -24.44 -19.67 -13.65
CA LEU A 16 -23.63 -20.05 -12.48
C LEU A 16 -22.12 -20.12 -12.80
N LEU A 17 -21.74 -20.47 -14.02
CA LEU A 17 -20.33 -20.50 -14.46
C LEU A 17 -19.73 -19.09 -14.68
N LEU A 18 -20.56 -18.07 -14.95
CA LEU A 18 -20.12 -16.68 -15.09
C LEU A 18 -19.83 -15.99 -13.74
N PHE A 19 -20.36 -16.51 -12.63
CA PHE A 19 -20.09 -15.97 -11.28
C PHE A 19 -18.92 -16.65 -10.55
N GLY A 20 -18.39 -17.76 -11.08
CA GLY A 20 -17.30 -18.53 -10.46
C GLY A 20 -15.90 -17.92 -10.55
N ALA A 21 -15.71 -16.81 -11.28
CA ALA A 21 -14.40 -16.19 -11.51
C ALA A 21 -14.03 -15.10 -10.47
N SER A 22 -14.78 -14.99 -9.37
CA SER A 22 -14.55 -13.94 -8.38
C SER A 22 -13.47 -14.35 -7.37
N ALA A 23 -12.27 -13.83 -7.59
CA ALA A 23 -11.27 -13.53 -6.57
C ALA A 23 -10.62 -14.73 -5.84
N GLY A 24 -9.87 -15.53 -6.60
CA GLY A 24 -8.61 -16.00 -6.04
C GLY A 24 -7.75 -14.77 -5.76
N MET A 25 -7.69 -14.31 -4.50
CA MET A 25 -6.66 -13.38 -4.04
C MET A 25 -5.31 -14.09 -4.23
N ALA A 26 -4.76 -14.03 -5.44
CA ALA A 26 -3.37 -14.36 -5.65
C ALA A 26 -2.59 -13.50 -4.65
N GLN A 27 -1.92 -14.14 -3.71
CA GLN A 27 -1.07 -13.44 -2.75
C GLN A 27 -0.02 -12.71 -3.57
N ALA A 28 -0.24 -11.41 -3.78
CA ALA A 28 0.66 -10.60 -4.55
C ALA A 28 2.05 -10.72 -3.92
N LYS A 29 3.04 -11.11 -4.73
CA LYS A 29 4.43 -11.17 -4.27
C LYS A 29 4.86 -9.75 -3.92
N MET A 30 5.54 -9.60 -2.79
CA MET A 30 6.13 -8.31 -2.43
C MET A 30 7.25 -7.96 -3.42
N TYR A 31 7.29 -6.72 -3.87
CA TYR A 31 8.30 -6.23 -4.81
C TYR A 31 8.66 -4.77 -4.56
N GLU A 32 9.75 -4.32 -5.17
CA GLU A 32 10.13 -2.92 -5.23
C GLU A 32 9.78 -2.34 -6.61
N PRO A 33 8.93 -1.30 -6.68
CA PRO A 33 8.71 -0.56 -7.91
C PRO A 33 10.02 0.03 -8.44
N LYS A 34 10.28 -0.19 -9.74
CA LYS A 34 11.51 0.28 -10.41
C LYS A 34 11.70 1.79 -10.20
N LYS A 35 12.94 2.22 -10.02
CA LYS A 35 13.31 3.65 -10.00
C LYS A 35 12.80 4.32 -11.29
N GLY A 36 12.17 5.49 -11.15
CA GLY A 36 11.56 6.23 -12.27
C GLY A 36 10.24 5.65 -12.81
N SER A 37 9.71 4.56 -12.25
CA SER A 37 8.42 4.00 -12.70
C SER A 37 7.24 4.90 -12.32
N PRO A 38 6.16 4.94 -13.12
CA PRO A 38 4.95 5.69 -12.79
C PRO A 38 4.35 5.32 -11.42
N GLU A 39 4.44 4.05 -11.03
CA GLU A 39 3.93 3.60 -9.73
C GLU A 39 4.76 4.15 -8.56
N ARG A 40 6.10 4.10 -8.65
CA ARG A 40 6.97 4.71 -7.65
C ARG A 40 6.67 6.20 -7.53
N THR A 41 6.56 6.91 -8.66
CA THR A 41 6.23 8.33 -8.68
C THR A 41 4.90 8.60 -8.00
N ALA A 42 3.85 7.84 -8.35
CA ALA A 42 2.52 8.01 -7.75
C ALA A 42 2.49 7.74 -6.23
N ILE A 43 3.28 6.78 -5.75
CA ILE A 43 3.43 6.52 -4.30
C ILE A 43 4.09 7.72 -3.63
N MET A 44 5.23 8.20 -4.16
CA MET A 44 5.95 9.31 -3.57
C MET A 44 5.17 10.62 -3.60
N ASP A 45 4.42 10.87 -4.68
CA ASP A 45 3.58 12.06 -4.81
C ASP A 45 2.40 12.05 -3.84
N ALA A 46 1.83 10.88 -3.54
CA ALA A 46 0.80 10.74 -2.53
C ALA A 46 1.33 11.09 -1.13
N ILE A 47 2.56 10.69 -0.81
CA ILE A 47 3.24 11.04 0.47
C ILE A 47 3.48 12.54 0.52
N ARG A 48 4.14 13.12 -0.49
CA ARG A 48 4.41 14.57 -0.54
C ARG A 48 3.13 15.38 -0.38
N SER A 49 2.08 15.03 -1.12
CA SER A 49 0.81 15.75 -1.07
C SER A 49 0.14 15.64 0.30
N TYR A 50 0.14 14.44 0.90
CA TYR A 50 -0.41 14.23 2.23
C TYR A 50 0.38 14.98 3.30
N ASP A 51 1.70 14.90 3.23
CA ASP A 51 2.54 15.40 4.31
C ASP A 51 2.76 16.92 4.24
N VAL A 52 2.94 17.49 3.04
CA VAL A 52 3.02 18.96 2.87
C VAL A 52 1.71 19.64 3.27
N ALA A 53 0.57 19.02 3.02
CA ALA A 53 -0.73 19.56 3.42
C ALA A 53 -0.90 19.64 4.96
N ARG A 54 -0.19 18.79 5.71
CA ARG A 54 -0.23 18.76 7.19
C ARG A 54 0.90 19.57 7.82
N ASN A 55 2.02 19.73 7.11
CA ASN A 55 3.14 20.54 7.53
C ASN A 55 3.78 21.23 6.32
N GLY A 56 3.56 22.54 6.23
CA GLY A 56 4.10 23.36 5.14
C GLY A 56 5.62 23.40 5.10
N ASP A 57 6.31 23.11 6.21
CA ASP A 57 7.79 23.10 6.27
C ASP A 57 8.39 21.95 5.46
N LEU A 58 7.59 20.94 5.11
CA LEU A 58 8.01 19.86 4.20
C LEU A 58 7.97 20.28 2.73
N ALA A 59 7.44 21.47 2.41
CA ALA A 59 7.41 21.97 1.05
C ALA A 59 8.83 22.25 0.53
N GLY A 60 9.21 21.54 -0.53
CA GLY A 60 10.56 21.66 -1.13
C GLY A 60 11.59 20.68 -0.59
N GLU A 61 11.24 19.86 0.42
CA GLU A 61 12.09 18.80 0.90
C GLU A 61 12.33 17.73 -0.16
N ILE A 62 13.59 17.29 -0.27
CA ILE A 62 14.00 16.21 -1.17
C ILE A 62 14.09 14.93 -0.34
N PHE A 63 13.10 14.07 -0.52
CA PHE A 63 13.07 12.74 0.10
C PHE A 63 13.88 11.74 -0.72
N GLU A 64 14.92 11.18 -0.11
CA GLU A 64 15.62 10.00 -0.62
C GLU A 64 14.90 8.73 -0.15
N VAL A 65 14.64 7.80 -1.07
CA VAL A 65 13.93 6.55 -0.74
C VAL A 65 14.92 5.49 -0.29
N ASN A 66 14.95 5.22 1.02
CA ASN A 66 15.76 4.16 1.62
C ASN A 66 15.18 2.78 1.29
N SER A 67 13.85 2.64 1.43
CA SER A 67 13.15 1.41 1.08
C SER A 67 11.74 1.70 0.55
N LEU A 68 11.31 0.89 -0.41
CA LEU A 68 9.94 0.89 -0.92
C LEU A 68 9.54 -0.56 -1.22
N ARG A 69 8.43 -0.99 -0.63
CA ARG A 69 7.86 -2.33 -0.86
C ARG A 69 6.39 -2.20 -1.16
N VAL A 70 5.95 -2.84 -2.23
CA VAL A 70 4.55 -2.96 -2.61
C VAL A 70 4.14 -4.42 -2.51
N GLN A 71 2.98 -4.66 -1.90
CA GLN A 71 2.35 -5.97 -1.86
C GLN A 71 0.84 -5.82 -2.06
N GLY A 72 0.36 -6.20 -3.25
CA GLY A 72 -1.04 -6.05 -3.63
C GLY A 72 -1.43 -4.57 -3.70
N ALA A 73 -2.46 -4.18 -2.95
CA ALA A 73 -2.93 -2.80 -2.86
C ALA A 73 -2.23 -2.00 -1.75
N TRP A 74 -1.14 -2.50 -1.16
CA TRP A 74 -0.47 -1.86 -0.04
C TRP A 74 0.98 -1.52 -0.38
N ALA A 75 1.46 -0.41 0.16
CA ALA A 75 2.86 -0.02 0.08
C ALA A 75 3.39 0.41 1.45
N PHE A 76 4.66 0.14 1.68
CA PHE A 76 5.45 0.67 2.79
C PHE A 76 6.65 1.40 2.20
N THR A 77 7.01 2.54 2.78
CA THR A 77 8.25 3.23 2.45
C THR A 77 8.97 3.75 3.68
N SER A 78 10.30 3.79 3.57
CA SER A 78 11.19 4.54 4.43
C SER A 78 11.95 5.55 3.57
N VAL A 79 11.99 6.80 4.03
CA VAL A 79 12.64 7.91 3.34
C VAL A 79 13.52 8.73 4.29
N SER A 80 14.59 9.30 3.77
CA SER A 80 15.41 10.29 4.49
C SER A 80 15.25 11.67 3.86
N ARG A 81 15.39 12.73 4.66
CA ARG A 81 15.42 14.11 4.17
C ARG A 81 16.84 14.45 3.73
N SER A 82 17.07 14.62 2.44
CA SER A 82 18.42 14.75 1.86
C SER A 82 18.96 16.18 1.83
N ASN A 83 18.10 17.19 1.93
CA ASN A 83 18.47 18.60 1.91
C ASN A 83 18.56 19.23 3.33
N MET A 84 18.53 18.40 4.38
CA MET A 84 18.75 18.84 5.76
C MET A 84 20.20 18.57 6.23
N PRO A 85 20.74 19.40 7.14
CA PRO A 85 22.01 19.09 7.82
C PRO A 85 21.97 17.70 8.45
N GLU A 86 23.11 17.00 8.51
CA GLU A 86 23.20 15.61 9.01
C GLU A 86 22.55 15.42 10.39
N ALA A 87 22.70 16.39 11.29
CA ALA A 87 22.07 16.38 12.63
C ALA A 87 20.53 16.49 12.62
N GLY A 88 19.92 16.82 11.48
CA GLY A 88 18.48 16.90 11.26
C GLY A 88 17.93 15.85 10.28
N GLN A 89 18.78 14.94 9.80
CA GLN A 89 18.29 13.84 8.94
C GLN A 89 17.50 12.85 9.81
N SER A 90 16.17 12.92 9.69
CA SER A 90 15.29 11.88 10.20
C SER A 90 14.83 10.95 9.09
N THR A 91 14.70 9.68 9.44
CA THR A 91 14.02 8.70 8.60
C THR A 91 12.53 8.84 8.86
N GLY A 92 11.76 9.08 7.81
CA GLY A 92 10.31 9.00 7.81
C GLY A 92 9.82 7.69 7.23
N LEU A 93 8.72 7.19 7.76
CA LEU A 93 8.06 5.95 7.40
C LEU A 93 6.61 6.24 7.03
N ALA A 94 6.10 5.55 6.01
CA ALA A 94 4.71 5.67 5.63
C ALA A 94 4.12 4.36 5.13
N PHE A 95 2.84 4.15 5.46
CA PHE A 95 1.99 3.11 4.87
C PHE A 95 0.98 3.73 3.93
N LEU A 96 0.80 3.12 2.77
CA LEU A 96 -0.17 3.54 1.77
C LEU A 96 -1.06 2.40 1.34
N ARG A 97 -2.29 2.73 0.96
CA ARG A 97 -3.24 1.81 0.33
C ARG A 97 -3.73 2.37 -0.99
N LYS A 98 -3.71 1.55 -2.02
CA LYS A 98 -4.26 1.83 -3.35
C LYS A 98 -5.77 1.63 -3.31
N THR A 99 -6.52 2.67 -3.62
CA THR A 99 -7.98 2.61 -3.81
C THR A 99 -8.29 3.01 -5.24
N GLY A 100 -8.73 2.05 -6.06
CA GLY A 100 -8.78 2.25 -7.52
C GLY A 100 -7.36 2.47 -8.08
N ASN A 101 -7.15 3.59 -8.77
CA ASN A 101 -5.85 3.98 -9.32
C ASN A 101 -5.08 5.01 -8.48
N VAL A 102 -5.55 5.32 -7.27
CA VAL A 102 -4.98 6.36 -6.42
C VAL A 102 -4.38 5.76 -5.16
N TRP A 103 -3.14 6.13 -4.85
CA TRP A 103 -2.49 5.82 -3.58
C TRP A 103 -2.93 6.81 -2.51
N LYS A 104 -3.31 6.29 -1.34
CA LYS A 104 -3.69 7.10 -0.17
C LYS A 104 -2.80 6.75 0.99
N VAL A 105 -2.25 7.77 1.65
CA VAL A 105 -1.49 7.57 2.90
C VAL A 105 -2.46 7.14 3.99
N MET A 106 -2.13 6.02 4.63
CA MET A 106 -2.88 5.43 5.73
C MET A 106 -2.27 5.77 7.08
N TRP A 107 -0.96 6.05 7.09
CA TRP A 107 -0.17 6.49 8.23
C TRP A 107 1.18 7.02 7.72
N SER A 108 1.71 8.06 8.36
CA SER A 108 3.03 8.64 8.10
C SER A 108 3.55 9.27 9.40
N ASP A 109 4.77 8.94 9.81
CA ASP A 109 5.43 9.59 10.96
C ASP A 109 6.21 10.86 10.56
N LEU A 110 6.24 11.20 9.26
CA LEU A 110 6.87 12.44 8.78
C LEU A 110 6.22 13.69 9.38
N ASN A 111 4.97 13.56 9.84
CA ASN A 111 4.16 14.60 10.47
C ASN A 111 3.52 14.22 11.79
N ASP A 112 3.49 12.93 12.12
CA ASP A 112 2.72 12.42 13.25
C ASP A 112 3.67 11.73 14.22
N ASN A 113 4.18 12.53 15.16
CA ASN A 113 5.15 12.08 16.15
C ASN A 113 4.47 11.34 17.31
N GLU A 114 3.13 11.26 17.33
CA GLU A 114 2.36 10.75 18.45
C GLU A 114 2.16 9.22 18.38
N GLU A 115 2.12 8.66 17.16
CA GLU A 115 1.97 7.22 16.97
C GLU A 115 3.27 6.58 16.45
N VAL A 116 3.82 5.68 17.26
CA VAL A 116 4.98 4.88 16.87
C VAL A 116 4.59 3.88 15.78
N GLY A 117 5.46 3.65 14.79
CA GLY A 117 5.14 2.81 13.63
C GLY A 117 4.67 1.39 13.94
N VAL A 118 5.08 0.79 15.06
CA VAL A 118 4.59 -0.53 15.50
C VAL A 118 3.09 -0.48 15.84
N ASP A 119 2.64 0.57 16.50
CA ASP A 119 1.22 0.77 16.83
C ASP A 119 0.39 0.98 15.56
N ALA A 120 0.94 1.72 14.59
CA ALA A 120 0.33 1.88 13.28
C ALA A 120 0.12 0.54 12.57
N ILE A 121 1.11 -0.37 12.62
CA ILE A 121 1.01 -1.72 12.05
C ILE A 121 -0.11 -2.52 12.73
N VAL A 122 -0.16 -2.51 14.07
CA VAL A 122 -1.21 -3.19 14.85
C VAL A 122 -2.59 -2.66 14.46
N ARG A 123 -2.76 -1.34 14.40
CA ARG A 123 -4.02 -0.70 14.00
C ARG A 123 -4.41 -1.07 12.56
N LEU A 124 -3.48 -0.99 11.60
CA LEU A 124 -3.75 -1.29 10.20
C LEU A 124 -4.16 -2.76 10.03
N ARG A 125 -3.49 -3.70 10.69
CA ARG A 125 -3.87 -5.13 10.71
C ARG A 125 -5.23 -5.39 11.34
N LYS A 126 -5.57 -4.66 12.40
CA LYS A 126 -6.88 -4.77 13.06
C LYS A 126 -8.01 -4.27 12.16
N LYS A 127 -7.80 -3.10 11.54
CA LYS A 127 -8.79 -2.39 10.71
C LYS A 127 -8.96 -3.00 9.32
N TYR A 128 -7.88 -3.45 8.68
CA TYR A 128 -7.88 -3.91 7.30
C TYR A 128 -7.48 -5.38 7.21
N LYS A 129 -8.45 -6.25 6.91
CA LYS A 129 -8.24 -7.70 6.81
C LYS A 129 -7.35 -8.10 5.63
N ASP A 130 -7.24 -7.23 4.63
CA ASP A 130 -6.38 -7.37 3.45
C ASP A 130 -4.96 -6.80 3.67
N PHE A 131 -4.62 -6.32 4.87
CA PHE A 131 -3.28 -5.83 5.16
C PHE A 131 -2.25 -6.98 5.08
N PRO A 132 -1.20 -6.88 4.24
CA PRO A 132 -0.32 -8.02 3.98
C PRO A 132 0.61 -8.33 5.17
N LYS A 133 0.61 -9.59 5.62
CA LYS A 133 1.44 -10.04 6.76
C LYS A 133 2.95 -9.89 6.50
N GLU A 134 3.39 -10.21 5.29
CA GLU A 134 4.82 -10.13 4.93
C GLU A 134 5.30 -8.67 4.84
N LEU A 135 4.47 -7.78 4.30
CA LEU A 135 4.74 -6.33 4.33
C LEU A 135 4.81 -5.79 5.76
N ALA A 136 3.93 -6.25 6.65
CA ALA A 136 3.95 -5.90 8.07
C ALA A 136 5.28 -6.30 8.72
N LYS A 137 5.68 -7.57 8.54
CA LYS A 137 6.94 -8.11 9.07
C LYS A 137 8.17 -7.37 8.53
N PHE A 138 8.16 -7.01 7.25
CA PHE A 138 9.23 -6.20 6.65
C PHE A 138 9.33 -4.81 7.31
N ALA A 139 8.20 -4.15 7.52
CA ALA A 139 8.16 -2.84 8.14
C ALA A 139 8.55 -2.89 9.62
N GLU A 140 8.12 -3.90 10.37
CA GLU A 140 8.56 -4.15 11.76
C GLU A 140 10.09 -4.26 11.85
N GLY A 141 10.72 -4.97 10.90
CA GLY A 141 12.18 -5.05 10.83
C GLY A 141 12.87 -3.72 10.50
N SER A 142 12.19 -2.83 9.78
CA SER A 142 12.71 -1.48 9.47
C SER A 142 12.54 -0.49 10.63
N LEU A 143 11.66 -0.80 11.58
CA LEU A 143 11.39 0.00 12.78
C LEU A 143 12.31 -0.36 13.96
N ALA A 144 13.00 -1.50 13.89
CA ALA A 144 13.84 -2.04 14.96
C ALA A 144 15.33 -1.70 14.81
N GLY A 145 15.73 -1.09 13.70
CA GLY A 145 17.12 -0.68 13.41
C GLY A 145 17.24 0.82 13.42
#